data_AF-A0AAV8A0Z7-F1
#
_entry.id   AF-A0AAV8A0Z7-F1
#
_cell.length_a   1.000
_cell.length_b   1.000
_cell.length_c   1.000
_cell.angle_alpha   90.00
_cell.angle_beta   90.00
_cell.angle_gamma   90.00
#
_symmetry.space_group_name_H-M   'P 1'
#
loop_
_entity.id
_entity.type
_entity.pdbx_description
1 polymer ?
#
loop_
_entity_poly.entity_id
_entity_poly.type
_entity_poly.pdbx_seq_one_letter_code
_entity_poly.pdbx_strand_id
1 'polypeptide(L)'
;MSKYIEYQFVKSKQGFQQANDRILQSFPRQAQRYRQELDRGELTKIQLQQELNKLNKQIEQQDQDSLQKVKSKIQKLHEQINDSKQEQQEIISQSEKQKQFLESQIQGFEKIIIQKNNKNNNTKSTNTDNLSKQQQQQPFQNNQQLLVNIINSENNKSSSLNKTTTTTLSSSSASSSTTPSPKTTKTNMINNKTTNSPLQPQIKKILKTTVELESEKKSFGRYKWNKRFFELSNGTLAIYDKENGQCELKIDIKEDGRSIKKKVEQKRKCCIEIRTSDSTFLFSLENLEEQSTWYHSFREARF
;
A
#
# COMPACT_ATOMS: atom_id res chain seq x y z
N MET A 1 2.91 -47.18 53.98
CA MET A 1 2.47 -45.91 54.60
C MET A 1 1.29 -45.22 53.89
N SER A 2 0.99 -45.46 52.60
CA SER A 2 -0.10 -44.75 51.88
C SER A 2 -1.54 -45.09 52.33
N LYS A 3 -1.84 -46.33 52.73
CA LYS A 3 -3.23 -46.76 53.06
C LYS A 3 -3.76 -46.25 54.40
N TYR A 4 -2.88 -45.85 55.33
CA TYR A 4 -3.28 -45.40 56.67
C TYR A 4 -3.76 -43.94 56.68
N ILE A 5 -3.16 -43.10 55.83
CA ILE A 5 -3.58 -41.70 55.65
C ILE A 5 -4.93 -41.63 54.96
N GLU A 6 -5.16 -42.48 53.95
CA GLU A 6 -6.44 -42.57 53.24
C GLU A 6 -7.57 -43.04 54.16
N TYR A 7 -7.31 -44.01 55.05
CA TYR A 7 -8.29 -44.49 56.02
C TYR A 7 -8.66 -43.43 57.07
N GLN A 8 -7.69 -42.64 57.56
CA GLN A 8 -7.97 -41.53 58.48
C GLN A 8 -8.73 -40.38 57.81
N PHE A 9 -8.47 -40.12 56.53
CA PHE A 9 -9.22 -39.13 55.76
C PHE A 9 -10.67 -39.54 55.55
N VAL A 10 -10.94 -40.81 55.23
CA VAL A 10 -12.31 -41.34 55.06
C VAL A 10 -13.08 -41.35 56.39
N LYS A 11 -12.44 -41.73 57.50
CA LYS A 11 -13.04 -41.64 58.85
C LYS A 11 -13.37 -40.20 59.24
N SER A 12 -12.51 -39.24 58.89
CA SER A 12 -12.77 -37.82 59.15
C SER A 12 -13.95 -37.29 58.32
N LYS A 13 -14.09 -37.71 57.05
CA LYS A 13 -15.22 -37.32 56.19
C LYS A 13 -16.55 -37.92 56.66
N GLN A 14 -16.57 -39.19 57.09
CA GLN A 14 -17.77 -39.80 57.65
C GLN A 14 -18.19 -39.15 58.98
N GLY A 15 -17.23 -38.83 59.85
CA GLY A 15 -17.49 -38.10 61.10
C GLY A 15 -18.03 -36.69 60.85
N PHE A 16 -17.47 -35.97 59.88
CA PHE A 16 -17.95 -34.63 59.49
C PHE A 16 -19.36 -34.67 58.89
N GLN A 17 -19.65 -35.67 58.05
CA GLN A 17 -20.97 -35.84 57.45
C GLN A 17 -22.03 -36.14 58.53
N GLN A 18 -21.75 -37.05 59.46
CA GLN A 18 -22.67 -37.38 60.56
C GLN A 18 -22.87 -36.22 61.55
N ALA A 19 -21.85 -35.41 61.81
CA ALA A 19 -21.97 -34.21 62.64
C ALA A 19 -22.81 -33.13 61.95
N ASN A 20 -22.61 -32.92 60.64
CA ASN A 20 -23.45 -32.01 59.84
C ASN A 20 -24.90 -32.49 59.79
N ASP A 21 -25.15 -33.78 59.62
CA ASP A 21 -26.50 -34.33 59.57
C ASP A 21 -27.23 -34.16 60.90
N ARG A 22 -26.53 -34.31 62.04
CA ARG A 22 -27.11 -34.04 63.38
C ARG A 22 -27.44 -32.57 63.60
N ILE A 23 -26.60 -31.65 63.11
CA ILE A 23 -26.85 -30.20 63.19
C ILE A 23 -28.02 -29.79 62.29
N LEU A 24 -28.10 -30.36 61.08
CA LEU A 24 -29.20 -30.09 60.16
C LEU A 24 -30.54 -30.65 60.64
N GLN A 25 -30.53 -31.77 61.38
CA GLN A 25 -31.73 -32.32 62.02
C GLN A 25 -32.24 -31.48 63.20
N SER A 26 -31.35 -30.78 63.91
CA SER A 26 -31.73 -29.95 65.07
C SER A 26 -32.26 -28.56 64.68
N PHE A 27 -32.04 -28.11 63.44
CA PHE A 27 -32.51 -26.81 62.94
C PHE A 27 -33.17 -26.91 61.55
N PRO A 28 -34.35 -27.54 61.43
CA PRO A 28 -34.95 -27.88 60.14
C PRO A 28 -35.26 -26.66 59.25
N ARG A 29 -35.61 -25.51 59.85
CA ARG A 29 -35.85 -24.26 59.08
C ARG A 29 -34.56 -23.65 58.52
N GLN A 30 -33.44 -23.73 59.25
CA GLN A 30 -32.14 -23.26 58.77
C GLN A 30 -31.54 -24.21 57.74
N ALA A 31 -31.71 -25.52 57.94
CA ALA A 31 -31.35 -26.54 56.96
C ALA A 31 -32.11 -26.36 55.64
N GLN A 32 -33.41 -26.03 55.69
CA GLN A 32 -34.21 -25.77 54.50
C GLN A 32 -33.77 -24.49 53.76
N ARG A 33 -33.43 -23.41 54.49
CA ARG A 33 -32.86 -22.20 53.88
C ARG A 33 -31.49 -22.46 53.25
N TYR A 34 -30.63 -23.21 53.92
CA TYR A 34 -29.32 -23.57 53.39
C TYR A 34 -29.41 -24.45 52.13
N ARG A 35 -30.37 -25.39 52.08
CA ARG A 35 -30.67 -26.16 50.85
C ARG A 35 -31.19 -25.27 49.72
N GLN A 36 -32.11 -24.35 50.02
CA GLN A 36 -32.60 -23.40 49.02
C GLN A 36 -31.50 -22.45 48.50
N GLU A 37 -30.55 -22.06 49.37
CA GLU A 37 -29.38 -21.26 48.98
C GLU A 37 -28.37 -22.07 48.15
N LEU A 38 -28.13 -23.34 48.49
CA LEU A 38 -27.33 -24.26 47.68
C LEU A 38 -27.96 -24.52 46.31
N ASP A 39 -29.25 -24.80 46.25
CA ASP A 39 -29.99 -25.00 45.00
C ASP A 39 -29.98 -23.73 44.14
N ARG A 40 -30.05 -22.54 44.76
CA ARG A 40 -29.90 -21.24 44.09
C ARG A 40 -28.46 -21.01 43.58
N GLY A 41 -27.46 -21.47 44.32
CA GLY A 41 -26.06 -21.50 43.91
C GLY A 41 -25.79 -22.45 42.75
N GLU A 42 -26.46 -23.60 42.70
CA GLU A 42 -26.38 -24.54 41.58
C GLU A 42 -27.11 -24.02 40.34
N LEU A 43 -28.29 -23.40 40.50
CA LEU A 43 -29.00 -22.75 39.40
C LEU A 43 -28.15 -21.67 38.73
N THR A 44 -27.46 -20.86 39.53
CA THR A 44 -26.57 -19.80 39.02
C THR A 44 -25.33 -20.38 38.33
N LYS A 45 -24.77 -21.49 38.82
CA LYS A 45 -23.68 -22.20 38.12
C LYS A 45 -24.11 -22.77 36.77
N ILE A 46 -25.29 -23.40 36.70
CA ILE A 46 -25.85 -23.93 35.45
C ILE A 46 -26.09 -22.79 34.45
N GLN A 47 -26.66 -21.67 34.91
CA GLN A 47 -26.93 -20.51 34.07
C GLN A 47 -25.64 -19.87 33.53
N LEU A 48 -24.62 -19.69 34.38
CA LEU A 48 -23.30 -19.19 33.94
C LEU A 48 -22.62 -20.14 32.94
N GLN A 49 -22.75 -21.45 33.14
CA GLN A 49 -22.22 -22.43 32.18
C GLN A 49 -22.92 -22.35 30.82
N GLN A 50 -24.24 -22.12 30.80
CA GLN A 50 -24.99 -21.91 29.57
C GLN A 50 -24.58 -20.62 28.84
N GLU A 51 -24.37 -19.52 29.57
CA GLU A 51 -23.88 -18.26 28.98
C GLU A 51 -22.46 -18.41 28.42
N LEU A 52 -21.57 -19.12 29.12
CA LEU A 52 -20.23 -19.40 28.64
C LEU A 52 -20.25 -20.21 27.33
N ASN A 53 -21.09 -21.26 27.25
CA ASN A 53 -21.26 -22.05 26.04
C ASN A 53 -21.83 -21.21 24.88
N LYS A 54 -22.77 -20.30 25.17
CA LYS A 54 -23.32 -19.37 24.18
C LYS A 54 -22.25 -18.40 23.66
N LEU A 55 -21.41 -17.88 24.53
CA LEU A 55 -20.31 -16.98 24.16
C LEU A 55 -19.26 -17.71 23.31
N ASN A 56 -18.87 -18.94 23.69
CA ASN A 56 -17.96 -19.75 22.88
C ASN A 56 -18.50 -20.00 21.48
N LYS A 57 -19.80 -20.33 21.34
CA LYS A 57 -20.45 -20.50 20.04
C LYS A 57 -20.46 -19.21 19.21
N GLN A 58 -20.60 -18.04 19.85
CA GLN A 58 -20.52 -16.74 19.17
C GLN A 58 -19.09 -16.44 18.67
N ILE A 59 -18.07 -16.78 19.47
CA ILE A 59 -16.66 -16.63 19.10
C ILE A 59 -16.34 -17.51 17.89
N GLU A 60 -16.73 -18.79 17.92
CA GLU A 60 -16.54 -19.72 16.79
C GLU A 60 -17.21 -19.21 15.50
N GLN A 61 -18.43 -18.67 15.59
CA GLN A 61 -19.13 -18.11 14.43
C GLN A 61 -18.42 -16.86 13.87
N GLN A 62 -17.94 -15.98 14.75
CA GLN A 62 -17.23 -14.77 14.34
C GLN A 62 -15.91 -15.11 13.62
N ASP A 63 -15.22 -16.15 14.06
CA ASP A 63 -14.01 -16.64 13.42
C ASP A 63 -14.31 -17.25 12.05
N GLN A 64 -15.42 -17.99 11.90
CA GLN A 64 -15.86 -18.51 10.61
C GLN A 64 -16.21 -17.39 9.61
N ASP A 65 -16.96 -16.37 10.02
CA ASP A 65 -17.32 -15.24 9.17
C ASP A 65 -16.08 -14.45 8.74
N SER A 66 -15.13 -14.27 9.65
CA SER A 66 -13.84 -13.62 9.38
C SER A 66 -13.02 -14.44 8.38
N LEU A 67 -12.97 -15.77 8.56
CA LEU A 67 -12.29 -16.69 7.65
C LEU A 67 -12.92 -16.67 6.25
N GLN A 68 -14.25 -16.65 6.15
CA GLN A 68 -14.95 -16.56 4.86
C GLN A 68 -14.67 -15.24 4.13
N LYS A 69 -14.63 -14.11 4.86
CA LYS A 69 -14.23 -12.81 4.29
C LYS A 69 -12.79 -12.85 3.74
N VAL A 70 -11.86 -13.47 4.46
CA VAL A 70 -10.48 -13.65 3.99
C VAL A 70 -10.42 -14.54 2.76
N LYS A 71 -11.13 -15.67 2.73
CA LYS A 71 -11.22 -16.56 1.56
C LYS A 71 -11.76 -15.84 0.33
N SER A 72 -12.85 -15.08 0.47
CA SER A 72 -13.41 -14.27 -0.63
C SER A 72 -12.42 -13.22 -1.14
N LYS A 73 -11.67 -12.58 -0.24
CA LYS A 73 -10.63 -11.62 -0.63
C LYS A 73 -9.48 -12.29 -1.39
N ILE A 74 -9.04 -13.47 -0.95
CA ILE A 74 -8.00 -14.25 -1.64
C ILE A 74 -8.48 -14.67 -3.03
N GLN A 75 -9.74 -15.08 -3.18
CA GLN A 75 -10.33 -15.44 -4.47
C GLN A 75 -10.35 -14.26 -5.43
N LYS A 76 -10.80 -13.07 -4.98
CA LYS A 76 -10.78 -11.84 -5.80
C LYS A 76 -9.37 -11.44 -6.24
N LEU A 77 -8.38 -11.62 -5.37
CA LEU A 77 -6.97 -11.35 -5.73
C LEU A 77 -6.45 -12.35 -6.78
N HIS A 78 -6.85 -13.62 -6.73
CA HIS A 78 -6.49 -14.60 -7.76
C HIS A 78 -7.09 -14.25 -9.12
N GLU A 79 -8.34 -13.79 -9.15
CA GLU A 79 -9.01 -13.33 -10.37
C GLU A 79 -8.26 -12.14 -10.99
N GLN A 80 -7.93 -11.12 -10.19
CA GLN A 80 -7.14 -9.98 -10.65
C GLN A 80 -5.75 -10.36 -11.19
N ILE A 81 -5.08 -11.34 -10.58
CA ILE A 81 -3.79 -11.84 -11.07
C ILE A 81 -3.95 -12.52 -12.43
N ASN A 82 -5.03 -13.27 -12.64
CA ASN A 82 -5.29 -13.94 -13.91
C ASN A 82 -5.62 -12.93 -15.02
N ASP A 83 -6.46 -11.93 -14.72
CA ASP A 83 -6.77 -10.85 -15.67
C ASP A 83 -5.51 -10.10 -16.09
N SER A 84 -4.64 -9.76 -15.13
CA SER A 84 -3.36 -9.09 -15.41
C SER A 84 -2.41 -9.96 -16.23
N LYS A 85 -2.38 -11.28 -16.02
CA LYS A 85 -1.59 -12.21 -16.85
C LYS A 85 -2.13 -12.27 -18.28
N GLN A 86 -3.44 -12.25 -18.46
CA GLN A 86 -4.07 -12.25 -19.78
C GLN A 86 -3.75 -10.95 -20.53
N GLU A 87 -3.83 -9.80 -19.86
CA GLU A 87 -3.44 -8.51 -20.42
C GLU A 87 -1.96 -8.49 -20.84
N GLN A 88 -1.06 -9.03 -20.01
CA GLN A 88 0.36 -9.16 -20.36
C GLN A 88 0.58 -10.06 -21.59
N GLN A 89 -0.14 -11.18 -21.70
CA GLN A 89 -0.05 -12.05 -22.88
C GLN A 89 -0.54 -11.34 -24.15
N GLU A 90 -1.58 -10.52 -24.04
CA GLU A 90 -2.07 -9.74 -25.18
C GLU A 90 -1.05 -8.70 -25.63
N ILE A 91 -0.43 -7.99 -24.69
CA ILE A 91 0.66 -7.03 -24.98
C ILE A 91 1.83 -7.73 -25.67
N ILE A 92 2.25 -8.90 -25.18
CA ILE A 92 3.33 -9.68 -25.81
C ILE A 92 2.95 -10.08 -27.24
N SER A 93 1.73 -10.59 -27.44
CA SER A 93 1.25 -10.97 -28.78
C SER A 93 1.18 -9.78 -29.74
N GLN A 94 0.75 -8.61 -29.27
CA GLN A 94 0.75 -7.38 -30.08
C GLN A 94 2.18 -6.93 -30.43
N SER A 95 3.10 -7.00 -29.48
CA SER A 95 4.52 -6.67 -29.71
C SER A 95 5.17 -7.61 -30.73
N GLU A 96 4.88 -8.90 -30.68
CA GLU A 96 5.36 -9.88 -31.66
C GLU A 96 4.83 -9.60 -33.07
N LYS A 97 3.54 -9.25 -33.20
CA LYS A 97 2.95 -8.83 -34.49
C LYS A 97 3.63 -7.59 -35.06
N GLN A 98 3.90 -6.58 -34.22
CA GLN A 98 4.62 -5.37 -34.63
C GLN A 98 6.05 -5.69 -35.06
N LYS A 99 6.75 -6.55 -34.33
CA LYS A 99 8.09 -7.02 -34.69
C LYS A 99 8.09 -7.70 -36.07
N GLN A 100 7.19 -8.64 -36.31
CA GLN A 100 7.06 -9.31 -37.60
C GLN A 100 6.76 -8.34 -38.75
N PHE A 101 5.92 -7.34 -38.50
CA PHE A 101 5.64 -6.28 -39.47
C PHE A 101 6.90 -5.48 -39.83
N LEU A 102 7.68 -5.06 -38.83
CA LEU A 102 8.93 -4.32 -39.04
C LEU A 102 9.97 -5.18 -39.77
N GLU A 103 10.11 -6.45 -39.41
CA GLU A 103 11.01 -7.39 -40.11
C GLU A 103 10.62 -7.52 -41.60
N SER A 104 9.34 -7.59 -41.91
CA SER A 104 8.85 -7.61 -43.29
C SER A 104 9.19 -6.32 -44.06
N GLN A 105 9.06 -5.15 -43.42
CA GLN A 105 9.46 -3.88 -44.02
C GLN A 105 10.96 -3.82 -44.32
N ILE A 106 11.80 -4.26 -43.37
CA ILE A 106 13.26 -4.30 -43.54
C ILE A 106 13.63 -5.19 -44.72
N GLN A 107 13.07 -6.40 -44.82
CA GLN A 107 13.28 -7.29 -45.96
C GLN A 107 12.85 -6.66 -47.29
N GLY A 108 11.76 -5.88 -47.29
CA GLY A 108 11.32 -5.11 -48.45
C GLY A 108 12.36 -4.08 -48.92
N PHE A 109 12.92 -3.31 -47.98
CA PHE A 109 13.97 -2.33 -48.28
C PHE A 109 15.27 -2.99 -48.77
N GLU A 110 15.69 -4.10 -48.17
CA GLU A 110 16.88 -4.86 -48.60
C GLU A 110 16.76 -5.30 -50.06
N LYS A 111 15.61 -5.81 -50.47
CA LYS A 111 15.34 -6.20 -51.87
C LYS A 111 15.47 -5.01 -52.82
N ILE A 112 14.96 -3.83 -52.45
CA ILE A 112 15.07 -2.60 -53.25
C ILE A 112 16.53 -2.18 -53.41
N ILE A 113 17.33 -2.25 -52.33
CA ILE A 113 18.76 -1.91 -52.36
C ILE A 113 19.52 -2.86 -53.30
N ILE A 114 19.28 -4.18 -53.18
CA ILE A 114 19.91 -5.18 -54.04
C ILE A 114 19.56 -4.94 -55.53
N GLN A 115 18.29 -4.66 -55.84
CA GLN A 115 17.85 -4.37 -57.21
C GLN A 115 18.52 -3.11 -57.79
N LYS A 116 18.68 -2.05 -56.98
CA LYS A 116 19.36 -0.82 -57.41
C LYS A 116 20.84 -1.06 -57.71
N ASN A 117 21.53 -1.83 -56.86
CA ASN A 117 22.95 -2.15 -57.06
C ASN A 117 23.17 -3.01 -58.33
N ASN A 118 22.29 -3.97 -58.60
CA ASN A 118 22.40 -4.80 -59.81
C ASN A 118 22.16 -4.00 -61.10
N LYS A 119 21.25 -3.01 -61.11
CA LYS A 119 21.04 -2.14 -62.28
C LYS A 119 22.26 -1.28 -62.60
N ASN A 120 22.99 -0.79 -61.60
CA ASN A 120 24.17 0.05 -61.81
C ASN A 120 25.39 -0.72 -62.35
N ASN A 121 25.47 -2.03 -62.13
CA ASN A 121 26.57 -2.85 -62.64
C ASN A 121 26.42 -3.21 -64.13
N ASN A 122 25.21 -3.14 -64.69
CA ASN A 122 24.98 -3.45 -66.12
C ASN A 122 25.15 -2.25 -67.06
N THR A 123 25.29 -1.01 -66.56
CA THR A 123 25.47 0.20 -67.39
C THR A 123 26.92 0.69 -67.48
N LYS A 124 27.90 -0.08 -66.98
CA LYS A 124 29.31 0.34 -66.90
C LYS A 124 30.25 -0.26 -67.96
N SER A 125 29.71 -0.66 -69.11
CA SER A 125 30.48 -1.17 -70.24
C SER A 125 30.17 -0.41 -71.53
N THR A 126 30.60 0.86 -71.60
CA THR A 126 31.07 1.58 -72.82
C THR A 126 31.17 3.08 -72.51
N ASN A 127 32.34 3.53 -72.05
CA ASN A 127 32.95 4.83 -72.37
C ASN A 127 34.03 5.15 -71.32
N THR A 128 35.23 4.72 -71.65
CA THR A 128 36.47 5.41 -71.30
C THR A 128 36.48 6.78 -71.97
N ASP A 129 36.40 7.83 -71.17
CA ASP A 129 37.36 8.94 -71.13
C ASP A 129 36.70 10.27 -70.74
N ASN A 130 37.43 10.97 -69.86
CA ASN A 130 37.27 12.39 -69.52
C ASN A 130 35.95 12.83 -68.86
N LEU A 131 35.98 13.06 -67.54
CA LEU A 131 35.99 14.43 -66.97
C LEU A 131 35.89 14.45 -65.44
N SER A 132 36.75 15.28 -64.88
CA SER A 132 36.54 16.25 -63.79
C SER A 132 35.96 15.81 -62.44
N LYS A 133 36.81 16.03 -61.44
CA LYS A 133 36.52 16.18 -60.01
C LYS A 133 35.49 17.30 -59.79
N GLN A 134 34.28 16.99 -59.32
CA GLN A 134 33.60 17.80 -58.31
C GLN A 134 32.28 17.15 -57.85
N GLN A 135 32.04 17.25 -56.54
CA GLN A 135 30.76 17.10 -55.84
C GLN A 135 30.08 15.71 -55.87
N GLN A 136 30.34 14.90 -54.85
CA GLN A 136 29.38 13.90 -54.36
C GLN A 136 29.61 13.65 -52.86
N GLN A 137 29.05 14.52 -52.04
CA GLN A 137 28.64 14.22 -50.67
C GLN A 137 27.21 14.79 -50.54
N GLN A 138 26.33 14.11 -49.80
CA GLN A 138 24.92 14.44 -49.49
C GLN A 138 23.83 13.59 -50.20
N PRO A 139 23.78 12.27 -49.94
CA PRO A 139 22.45 11.64 -49.82
C PRO A 139 22.17 11.00 -48.46
N PHE A 140 23.11 11.03 -47.49
CA PHE A 140 22.92 10.33 -46.21
C PHE A 140 22.14 11.11 -45.13
N GLN A 141 21.91 12.43 -45.28
CA GLN A 141 21.19 13.21 -44.27
C GLN A 141 19.67 13.01 -44.28
N ASN A 142 19.07 12.68 -45.44
CA ASN A 142 17.60 12.56 -45.52
C ASN A 142 17.04 11.30 -44.82
N ASN A 143 17.80 10.21 -44.73
CA ASN A 143 17.31 8.99 -44.09
C ASN A 143 17.35 9.05 -42.56
N GLN A 144 18.27 9.83 -41.97
CA GLN A 144 18.26 10.05 -40.51
C GLN A 144 17.10 10.93 -40.07
N GLN A 145 16.70 11.92 -40.89
CA GLN A 145 15.56 12.78 -40.60
C GLN A 145 14.22 12.02 -40.60
N LEU A 146 14.09 10.99 -41.46
CA LEU A 146 12.91 10.14 -41.50
C LEU A 146 12.76 9.28 -40.23
N LEU A 147 13.87 8.69 -39.74
CA LEU A 147 13.91 7.92 -38.49
C LEU A 147 13.56 8.78 -37.25
N VAL A 148 14.09 10.00 -37.18
CA VAL A 148 13.78 10.94 -36.08
C VAL A 148 12.30 11.36 -36.08
N ASN A 149 11.70 11.56 -37.26
CA ASN A 149 10.28 11.91 -37.36
C ASN A 149 9.35 10.74 -36.98
N ILE A 150 9.74 9.49 -37.26
CA ILE A 150 8.98 8.30 -36.83
C ILE A 150 9.00 8.19 -35.31
N ILE A 151 10.17 8.30 -34.68
CA ILE A 151 10.34 8.23 -33.21
C ILE A 151 9.55 9.36 -32.51
N ASN A 152 9.56 10.57 -33.05
CA ASN A 152 8.81 11.70 -32.48
C ASN A 152 7.29 11.57 -32.69
N SER A 153 6.84 10.82 -33.70
CA SER A 153 5.40 10.56 -33.93
C SER A 153 4.81 9.53 -32.97
N GLU A 154 5.62 8.57 -32.51
CA GLU A 154 5.20 7.55 -31.54
C GLU A 154 5.12 8.11 -30.10
N ASN A 155 6.03 9.02 -29.73
CA ASN A 155 5.98 9.68 -28.42
C ASN A 155 4.76 10.59 -28.22
N ASN A 156 4.13 11.07 -29.31
CA ASN A 156 2.91 11.89 -29.24
C ASN A 156 1.61 11.07 -29.29
N LYS A 157 1.66 9.76 -29.54
CA LYS A 157 0.47 8.88 -29.50
C LYS A 157 0.23 8.21 -28.15
N SER A 158 1.24 8.15 -27.28
CA SER A 158 1.15 7.55 -25.95
C SER A 158 0.48 8.43 -24.89
N SER A 159 0.00 9.63 -25.24
CA SER A 159 -0.68 10.55 -24.31
C SER A 159 -2.22 10.47 -24.35
N SER A 160 -2.81 9.50 -25.04
CA SER A 160 -4.28 9.37 -25.14
C SER A 160 -4.84 7.99 -24.78
N LEU A 161 -4.35 7.35 -23.72
CA LEU A 161 -5.06 6.24 -23.10
C LEU A 161 -5.02 6.37 -21.57
N ASN A 162 -5.94 7.18 -21.06
CA ASN A 162 -6.52 7.05 -19.72
C ASN A 162 -7.90 7.72 -19.75
N LYS A 163 -8.84 7.09 -20.47
CA LYS A 163 -10.28 7.34 -20.28
C LYS A 163 -10.80 6.24 -19.36
N THR A 164 -10.69 6.47 -18.06
CA THR A 164 -11.32 5.67 -17.03
C THR A 164 -12.84 5.79 -17.18
N THR A 165 -13.50 4.65 -17.33
CA THR A 165 -14.95 4.51 -17.38
C THR A 165 -15.53 4.85 -16.00
N THR A 166 -16.06 6.06 -15.84
CA THR A 166 -16.81 6.46 -14.66
C THR A 166 -18.25 6.00 -14.81
N THR A 167 -18.64 4.93 -14.13
CA THR A 167 -20.05 4.51 -14.00
C THR A 167 -20.73 5.39 -12.96
N THR A 168 -21.29 6.53 -13.40
CA THR A 168 -22.17 7.38 -12.57
C THR A 168 -23.60 6.86 -12.64
N LEU A 169 -24.12 6.41 -11.49
CA LEU A 169 -25.55 6.25 -11.23
C LEU A 169 -26.15 7.61 -10.88
N SER A 170 -27.17 7.98 -11.63
CA SER A 170 -27.89 9.25 -11.59
C SER A 170 -28.71 9.41 -10.31
N SER A 171 -28.64 10.60 -9.70
CA SER A 171 -29.81 11.23 -9.10
C SER A 171 -29.77 12.75 -9.31
N SER A 172 -30.88 13.21 -9.86
CA SER A 172 -31.32 14.54 -10.24
C SER A 172 -31.11 15.66 -9.21
N SER A 173 -30.64 16.83 -9.68
CA SER A 173 -31.30 18.14 -9.51
C SER A 173 -30.47 19.27 -10.17
N ALA A 174 -31.16 20.37 -10.47
CA ALA A 174 -30.90 21.25 -11.59
C ALA A 174 -30.04 22.51 -11.29
N SER A 175 -29.61 23.12 -12.39
CA SER A 175 -29.50 24.57 -12.70
C SER A 175 -28.16 25.35 -12.55
N SER A 176 -27.91 26.13 -13.63
CA SER A 176 -27.03 27.30 -13.87
C SER A 176 -25.51 27.11 -13.75
N SER A 177 -24.73 27.07 -14.83
CA SER A 177 -24.34 28.11 -15.82
C SER A 177 -23.36 29.16 -15.30
N THR A 178 -22.07 29.05 -15.66
CA THR A 178 -21.28 30.08 -16.37
C THR A 178 -19.84 29.62 -16.62
N THR A 179 -19.45 29.67 -17.89
CA THR A 179 -18.11 29.57 -18.50
C THR A 179 -17.31 30.85 -18.23
N PRO A 180 -15.95 30.84 -18.26
CA PRO A 180 -15.21 30.92 -19.55
C PRO A 180 -13.89 30.14 -19.65
N SER A 181 -13.52 29.84 -20.89
CA SER A 181 -12.24 29.23 -21.35
C SER A 181 -11.21 30.33 -21.76
N PRO A 182 -10.07 30.01 -22.41
CA PRO A 182 -8.75 29.93 -21.77
C PRO A 182 -7.73 30.92 -22.39
N LYS A 183 -6.62 31.20 -21.69
CA LYS A 183 -5.44 31.85 -22.28
C LYS A 183 -4.26 30.90 -22.32
N THR A 184 -3.92 30.47 -23.53
CA THR A 184 -2.70 29.76 -23.91
C THR A 184 -1.57 30.76 -24.11
N THR A 185 -0.45 30.56 -23.42
CA THR A 185 0.81 31.25 -23.71
C THR A 185 1.84 30.20 -24.12
N LYS A 186 2.21 30.24 -25.40
CA LYS A 186 3.35 29.52 -25.97
C LYS A 186 4.63 30.21 -25.53
N THR A 187 5.61 29.47 -25.02
CA THR A 187 7.02 29.88 -25.08
C THR A 187 7.89 28.66 -25.32
N ASN A 188 8.45 28.61 -26.52
CA ASN A 188 9.57 27.75 -26.90
C ASN A 188 10.85 28.39 -26.37
N MET A 189 11.63 27.66 -25.59
CA MET A 189 13.08 27.86 -25.55
C MET A 189 13.77 26.50 -25.44
N ILE A 190 14.35 26.08 -26.55
CA ILE A 190 15.42 25.07 -26.60
C ILE A 190 16.70 25.81 -26.20
N ASN A 191 17.37 25.36 -25.15
CA ASN A 191 18.77 25.69 -24.90
C ASN A 191 19.49 24.45 -24.35
N ASN A 192 20.11 23.70 -25.26
CA ASN A 192 21.14 22.74 -24.92
C ASN A 192 22.43 23.52 -24.67
N LYS A 193 22.79 23.72 -23.40
CA LYS A 193 24.14 24.17 -23.03
C LYS A 193 24.57 23.48 -21.74
N THR A 194 25.31 22.39 -21.91
CA THR A 194 26.07 21.69 -20.88
C THR A 194 26.94 22.70 -20.14
N THR A 195 26.48 23.14 -18.97
CA THR A 195 27.21 24.04 -18.08
C THR A 195 27.21 23.38 -16.72
N ASN A 196 28.41 23.14 -16.20
CA ASN A 196 28.67 22.72 -14.82
C ASN A 196 28.03 23.75 -13.89
N SER A 197 26.76 23.52 -13.53
CA SER A 197 26.04 24.40 -12.62
C SER A 197 26.68 24.25 -11.24
N PRO A 198 27.04 25.35 -10.57
CA PRO A 198 27.47 25.30 -9.18
C PRO A 198 26.36 24.61 -8.39
N LEU A 199 26.72 23.64 -7.54
CA LEU A 199 25.83 22.93 -6.63
C LEU A 199 24.86 23.94 -6.00
N GLN A 200 23.66 24.07 -6.57
CA GLN A 200 22.63 24.90 -5.98
C GLN A 200 22.41 24.32 -4.58
N PRO A 201 22.40 25.15 -3.53
CA PRO A 201 22.05 24.68 -2.19
C PRO A 201 20.67 24.03 -2.34
N GLN A 202 20.62 22.70 -2.23
CA GLN A 202 19.35 21.99 -2.35
C GLN A 202 18.45 22.57 -1.27
N ILE A 203 17.41 23.29 -1.71
CA ILE A 203 16.44 23.89 -0.81
C ILE A 203 15.84 22.72 -0.04
N LYS A 204 16.27 22.59 1.22
CA LYS A 204 15.83 21.57 2.15
C LYS A 204 14.34 21.75 2.31
N LYS A 205 13.55 20.90 1.65
CA LYS A 205 12.09 20.94 1.73
C LYS A 205 11.71 20.65 3.18
N ILE A 206 11.13 21.65 3.83
CA ILE A 206 10.59 21.50 5.18
C ILE A 206 9.12 21.09 5.01
N LEU A 207 8.76 19.91 5.52
CA LEU A 207 7.39 19.44 5.52
C LEU A 207 6.77 19.66 6.88
N LYS A 208 5.59 20.28 6.90
CA LYS A 208 4.84 20.63 8.11
C LYS A 208 3.42 20.12 7.98
N THR A 209 2.92 19.44 9.01
CA THR A 209 1.51 19.04 9.06
C THR A 209 1.06 18.80 10.50
N THR A 210 -0.25 18.72 10.70
CA THR A 210 -0.82 18.26 11.96
C THR A 210 -1.35 16.83 11.81
N VAL A 211 -0.80 15.90 12.57
CA VAL A 211 -1.08 14.45 12.46
C VAL A 211 -1.48 13.89 13.82
N GLU A 212 -2.27 12.84 13.82
CA GLU A 212 -2.53 12.10 15.04
C GLU A 212 -1.40 11.09 15.27
N LEU A 213 -0.77 11.19 16.44
CA LEU A 213 0.29 10.31 16.92
C LEU A 213 -0.27 9.31 17.92
N GLU A 214 0.02 8.04 17.72
CA GLU A 214 -0.17 7.04 18.75
C GLU A 214 1.02 7.04 19.71
N SER A 215 0.83 7.58 20.93
CA SER A 215 1.85 7.55 21.97
C SER A 215 1.73 6.28 22.82
N GLU A 216 2.86 5.81 23.34
CA GLU A 216 3.13 4.53 23.99
C GLU A 216 2.04 3.99 24.96
N LYS A 217 1.99 2.67 25.06
CA LYS A 217 1.02 1.90 25.84
C LYS A 217 1.19 2.20 27.33
N LYS A 218 0.23 2.90 27.95
CA LYS A 218 0.13 2.91 29.42
C LYS A 218 -0.08 1.47 29.91
N SER A 219 0.54 1.14 31.03
CA SER A 219 0.75 -0.21 31.59
C SER A 219 -0.49 -1.13 31.62
N PHE A 220 -1.70 -0.59 31.50
CA PHE A 220 -2.97 -1.35 31.52
C PHE A 220 -4.06 -0.88 30.56
N GLY A 221 -3.77 -0.13 29.49
CA GLY A 221 -4.90 0.25 28.61
C GLY A 221 -4.53 1.05 27.38
N ARG A 222 -5.08 0.57 26.26
CA ARG A 222 -5.32 1.18 24.95
C ARG A 222 -4.48 2.43 24.63
N TYR A 223 -3.73 2.32 23.55
CA TYR A 223 -3.08 3.46 22.94
C TYR A 223 -4.06 4.62 22.70
N LYS A 224 -3.58 5.84 22.96
CA LYS A 224 -4.33 7.06 22.71
C LYS A 224 -3.68 7.79 21.55
N TRP A 225 -4.52 8.17 20.60
CA TRP A 225 -4.15 9.02 19.48
C TRP A 225 -4.27 10.48 19.90
N ASN A 226 -3.18 11.23 19.78
CA ASN A 226 -3.13 12.65 20.12
C ASN A 226 -2.77 13.47 18.87
N LYS A 227 -3.51 14.54 18.63
CA LYS A 227 -3.19 15.48 17.54
C LYS A 227 -1.92 16.25 17.90
N ARG A 228 -0.93 16.23 17.01
CA ARG A 228 0.42 16.78 17.18
C ARG A 228 0.87 17.46 15.91
N PHE A 229 1.71 18.49 16.04
CA PHE A 229 2.31 19.15 14.90
C PHE A 229 3.67 18.52 14.60
N PHE A 230 3.94 18.28 13.33
CA PHE A 230 5.15 17.61 12.86
C PHE A 230 5.90 18.47 11.88
N GLU A 231 7.21 18.47 12.01
CA GLU A 231 8.12 19.11 11.08
C GLU A 231 9.23 18.14 10.71
N LEU A 232 9.34 17.79 9.43
CA LEU A 232 10.49 17.06 8.91
C LEU A 232 11.44 18.06 8.26
N SER A 233 12.64 18.19 8.83
CA SER A 233 13.68 19.09 8.34
C SER A 233 15.03 18.40 8.44
N ASN A 234 15.76 18.34 7.32
CA ASN A 234 17.12 17.79 7.25
C ASN A 234 17.26 16.34 7.73
N GLY A 235 16.21 15.54 7.61
CA GLY A 235 16.19 14.17 8.11
C GLY A 235 15.86 14.05 9.60
N THR A 236 15.67 15.15 10.31
CA THR A 236 15.16 15.15 11.68
C THR A 236 13.66 15.40 11.68
N LEU A 237 12.90 14.50 12.30
CA LEU A 237 11.48 14.68 12.56
C LEU A 237 11.31 15.30 13.95
N ALA A 238 10.79 16.52 14.00
CA ALA A 238 10.41 17.19 15.23
C ALA A 238 8.89 17.08 15.46
N ILE A 239 8.52 16.79 16.71
CA ILE A 239 7.14 16.65 17.18
C ILE A 239 6.88 17.75 18.20
N TYR A 240 5.77 18.46 18.02
CA TYR A 240 5.34 19.56 18.88
C TYR A 240 3.90 19.31 19.35
N ASP A 241 3.57 19.78 20.55
CA ASP A 241 2.19 19.74 21.06
C ASP A 241 1.23 20.51 20.13
N LYS A 242 1.70 21.66 19.62
CA LYS A 242 1.00 22.59 18.71
C LYS A 242 2.01 23.25 17.76
N GLU A 243 1.53 23.88 16.69
CA GLU A 243 2.37 24.50 15.65
C GLU A 243 3.40 25.51 16.17
N ASN A 244 3.02 26.34 17.15
CA ASN A 244 3.91 27.30 17.81
C ASN A 244 4.30 26.85 19.23
N GLY A 245 4.23 25.54 19.51
CA GLY A 245 4.50 24.96 20.81
C GLY A 245 5.97 24.64 21.05
N GLN A 246 6.30 24.20 22.27
CA GLN A 246 7.60 23.63 22.57
C GLN A 246 7.74 22.27 21.86
N CYS A 247 8.94 22.00 21.34
CA CYS A 247 9.28 20.69 20.77
C CYS A 247 9.30 19.64 21.89
N GLU A 248 8.45 18.62 21.77
CA GLU A 248 8.35 17.51 22.73
C GLU A 248 9.38 16.42 22.44
N LEU A 249 9.59 16.11 21.16
CA LEU A 249 10.46 15.02 20.73
C LEU A 249 11.13 15.35 19.39
N LYS A 250 12.38 14.92 19.25
CA LYS A 250 13.10 14.91 17.97
C LYS A 250 13.59 13.50 17.69
N ILE A 251 13.43 13.06 16.45
CA ILE A 251 13.86 11.75 15.98
C ILE A 251 14.75 11.98 14.77
N ASP A 252 16.01 11.51 14.83
CA ASP A 252 16.86 11.53 13.64
C ASP A 252 16.53 10.32 12.76
N ILE A 253 15.91 10.55 11.61
CA ILE A 253 15.49 9.47 10.72
C ILE A 253 16.69 8.78 10.07
N LYS A 254 17.85 9.45 9.95
CA LYS A 254 19.07 8.85 9.40
C LYS A 254 19.72 7.88 10.37
N GLU A 255 19.83 8.28 11.63
CA GLU A 255 20.53 7.51 12.66
C GLU A 255 19.59 6.51 13.35
N ASP A 256 18.40 6.95 13.75
CA ASP A 256 17.49 6.17 14.59
C ASP A 256 16.46 5.37 13.77
N GLY A 257 16.19 5.79 12.53
CA GLY A 257 15.14 5.24 11.68
C GLY A 257 15.42 3.81 11.20
N ARG A 258 15.03 2.78 11.96
CA ARG A 258 15.20 1.36 11.58
C ARG A 258 14.30 0.96 10.43
N SER A 259 13.02 1.33 10.46
CA SER A 259 12.09 1.00 9.38
C SER A 259 10.92 1.98 9.29
N ILE A 260 10.50 2.30 8.06
CA ILE A 260 9.32 3.11 7.76
C ILE A 260 8.38 2.28 6.89
N LYS A 261 7.11 2.11 7.29
CA LYS A 261 6.12 1.29 6.56
C LYS A 261 4.78 2.02 6.43
N LYS A 262 4.12 1.87 5.28
CA LYS A 262 2.69 2.19 5.16
C LYS A 262 1.89 1.08 5.84
N LYS A 263 0.98 1.45 6.74
CA LYS A 263 0.13 0.50 7.47
C LYS A 263 -1.34 0.81 7.18
N VAL A 264 -2.14 -0.24 7.06
CA VAL A 264 -3.60 -0.14 7.01
C VAL A 264 -4.10 -0.64 8.36
N GLU A 265 -4.57 0.28 9.20
CA GLU A 265 -5.17 -0.06 10.49
C GLU A 265 -6.68 -0.22 10.32
N GLN A 266 -7.29 -1.18 11.02
CA GLN A 266 -8.71 -1.49 10.84
C GLN A 266 -9.63 -0.27 11.11
N LYS A 267 -9.20 0.65 11.98
CA LYS A 267 -9.98 1.81 12.41
C LYS A 267 -9.52 3.13 11.78
N ARG A 268 -8.33 3.18 11.19
CA ARG A 268 -7.73 4.41 10.65
C ARG A 268 -7.06 4.12 9.32
N LYS A 269 -7.40 4.95 8.33
CA LYS A 269 -6.80 4.90 7.00
C LYS A 269 -5.53 5.77 7.01
N CYS A 270 -4.68 5.60 5.99
CA CYS A 270 -3.56 6.50 5.74
C CYS A 270 -2.49 6.52 6.85
N CYS A 271 -2.15 5.37 7.44
CA CYS A 271 -1.21 5.30 8.56
C CYS A 271 0.25 5.03 8.15
N ILE A 272 1.21 5.67 8.81
CA ILE A 272 2.65 5.39 8.65
C ILE A 272 3.19 4.87 9.98
N GLU A 273 4.02 3.83 9.93
CA GLU A 273 4.73 3.31 11.10
C GLU A 273 6.22 3.64 10.95
N ILE A 274 6.79 4.33 11.93
CA ILE A 274 8.24 4.57 12.04
C ILE A 274 8.74 3.81 13.26
N ARG A 275 9.68 2.89 13.06
CA ARG A 275 10.36 2.17 14.13
C ARG A 275 11.73 2.76 14.34
N THR A 276 12.01 3.17 15.57
CA THR A 276 13.33 3.58 16.06
C THR A 276 13.98 2.44 16.84
N SER A 277 15.15 2.68 17.44
CA SER A 277 15.74 1.74 18.40
C SER A 277 14.87 1.50 19.63
N ASP A 278 14.27 2.58 20.13
CA ASP A 278 13.69 2.60 21.48
C ASP A 278 12.17 2.61 21.44
N SER A 279 11.57 2.97 20.31
CA SER A 279 10.13 3.22 20.21
C SER A 279 9.57 2.98 18.82
N THR A 280 8.26 2.69 18.76
CA THR A 280 7.49 2.64 17.51
C THR A 280 6.46 3.75 17.52
N PHE A 281 6.45 4.56 16.47
CA PHE A 281 5.55 5.69 16.29
C PHE A 281 4.58 5.38 15.15
N LEU A 282 3.29 5.51 15.42
CA LEU A 282 2.22 5.37 14.42
C LEU A 282 1.58 6.72 14.16
N PHE A 283 1.55 7.10 12.89
CA PHE A 283 1.06 8.36 12.36
C PHE A 283 -0.21 8.10 11.57
N SER A 284 -1.26 8.88 11.79
CA SER A 284 -2.47 8.85 10.96
C SER A 284 -2.62 10.19 10.24
N LEU A 285 -2.52 10.15 8.91
CA LEU A 285 -2.64 11.33 8.04
C LEU A 285 -4.07 11.49 7.53
N GLU A 286 -4.40 12.70 7.05
CA GLU A 286 -5.78 13.02 6.66
C GLU A 286 -6.19 12.25 5.40
N ASN A 287 -5.25 12.07 4.46
CA ASN A 287 -5.51 11.42 3.18
C ASN A 287 -4.30 10.62 2.64
N LEU A 288 -4.54 9.86 1.56
CA LEU A 288 -3.56 8.93 0.98
C LEU A 288 -2.42 9.65 0.25
N GLU A 289 -2.67 10.84 -0.26
CA GLU A 289 -1.69 11.69 -0.93
C GLU A 289 -0.68 12.24 0.07
N GLU A 290 -1.15 12.76 1.21
CA GLU A 290 -0.31 13.15 2.33
C GLU A 290 0.49 11.96 2.87
N GLN A 291 -0.14 10.80 3.05
CA GLN A 291 0.55 9.55 3.43
C GLN A 291 1.70 9.22 2.48
N SER A 292 1.46 9.36 1.18
CA SER A 292 2.49 9.05 0.19
C SER A 292 3.61 10.09 0.22
N THR A 293 3.27 11.38 0.31
CA THR A 293 4.24 12.48 0.41
C THR A 293 5.15 12.32 1.63
N TRP A 294 4.57 12.11 2.81
CA TRP A 294 5.32 11.90 4.05
C TRP A 294 6.15 10.62 3.99
N TYR A 295 5.59 9.51 3.50
CA TYR A 295 6.32 8.25 3.35
C TYR A 295 7.56 8.40 2.44
N HIS A 296 7.42 9.05 1.28
CA HIS A 296 8.54 9.30 0.37
C HIS A 296 9.59 10.20 1.03
N SER A 297 9.15 11.24 1.72
CA SER A 297 10.05 12.19 2.39
C SER A 297 10.82 11.54 3.53
N PHE A 298 10.21 10.65 4.31
CA PHE A 298 10.93 9.86 5.31
C PHE A 298 11.95 8.89 4.69
N ARG A 299 11.63 8.31 3.53
CA ARG A 299 12.57 7.43 2.82
C ARG A 299 13.75 8.21 2.25
N GLU A 300 13.50 9.36 1.63
CA GLU A 300 14.56 10.26 1.13
C GLU A 300 15.40 10.79 2.27
N ALA A 301 14.77 11.19 3.38
CA ALA A 301 15.46 11.64 4.59
C ALA A 301 16.42 10.63 5.19
N ARG A 302 16.22 9.32 4.96
CA ARG A 302 17.08 8.26 5.50
C ARG A 302 18.38 8.08 4.71
N PHE A 303 18.38 8.43 3.42
CA PHE A 303 19.53 8.28 2.53
C PHE A 303 20.21 9.63 2.25
#